data_AF-A0A2N2ADU9-F1
#
_entry.id   AF-A0A2N2ADU9-F1
#
_cell.length_a   1.000
_cell.length_b   1.000
_cell.length_c   1.000
_cell.angle_alpha   90.00
_cell.angle_beta   90.00
_cell.angle_gamma   90.00
#
_symmetry.space_group_name_H-M   'P 1'
#
loop_
_entity.id
_entity.type
_entity.pdbx_description
1 polymer ?
#
loop_
_entity_poly.entity_id
_entity_poly.type
_entity_poly.pdbx_seq_one_letter_code
_entity_poly.pdbx_strand_id
1 'polypeptide(L)'
;MDMDKVWQDMTAAVATVLNKEWGKAGACVQDALQQEQGALGRIAKERLAGTIDDAQMRRLLEDEKDALKVALLACEVQGKKLVEAAANAATDALVAAIRTTLGLPPV
;
A
#
# COMPACT_ATOMS: atom_id res chain seq x y z
N MET A 1 2.38 5.47 -15.64
CA MET A 1 2.85 5.19 -14.27
C MET A 1 3.62 3.88 -14.30
N ASP A 2 4.79 3.85 -13.69
CA ASP A 2 5.60 2.63 -13.55
C ASP A 2 5.18 1.91 -12.26
N MET A 3 4.49 0.77 -12.39
CA MET A 3 3.98 0.02 -11.24
C MET A 3 5.09 -0.68 -10.44
N ASP A 4 6.20 -1.05 -11.07
CA ASP A 4 7.29 -1.72 -10.37
C ASP A 4 8.02 -0.75 -9.46
N LYS A 5 8.15 0.51 -9.90
CA LYS A 5 8.66 1.58 -9.04
C LYS A 5 7.72 1.86 -7.86
N VAL A 6 6.41 1.99 -8.11
CA VAL A 6 5.42 2.22 -7.04
C VAL A 6 5.46 1.08 -6.03
N TRP A 7 5.62 -0.15 -6.51
CA TRP A 7 5.78 -1.33 -5.67
C TRP A 7 6.98 -1.25 -4.73
N GLN A 8 8.13 -0.83 -5.27
CA GLN A 8 9.34 -0.62 -4.49
C GLN A 8 9.16 0.50 -3.46
N ASP A 9 8.54 1.61 -3.85
CA ASP A 9 8.27 2.75 -2.97
C ASP A 9 7.33 2.36 -1.82
N MET A 10 6.28 1.58 -2.10
CA MET A 10 5.39 1.01 -1.09
C MET A 10 6.13 0.10 -0.11
N THR A 11 6.93 -0.84 -0.62
CA THR A 11 7.70 -1.77 0.21
C THR A 11 8.70 -1.02 1.10
N ALA A 12 9.37 0.00 0.54
CA ALA A 12 10.28 0.85 1.29
C ALA A 12 9.57 1.68 2.37
N ALA A 13 8.37 2.19 2.08
CA ALA A 13 7.55 2.92 3.04
C ALA A 13 7.14 2.01 4.23
N VAL A 14 6.68 0.79 3.94
CA VAL A 14 6.38 -0.21 4.98
C VAL A 14 7.63 -0.56 5.78
N ALA A 15 8.76 -0.84 5.12
CA ALA A 15 10.01 -1.18 5.79
C ALA A 15 10.48 -0.06 6.73
N THR A 16 10.32 1.19 6.32
CA THR A 16 10.64 2.37 7.14
C THR A 16 9.78 2.43 8.40
N VAL A 17 8.48 2.15 8.28
CA VAL A 17 7.57 2.11 9.43
C VAL A 17 7.90 0.95 10.37
N LEU A 18 8.06 -0.25 9.82
CA LEU A 18 8.31 -1.45 10.62
C LEU A 18 9.70 -1.44 11.27
N ASN A 19 10.67 -0.76 10.66
CA ASN A 19 12.02 -0.52 11.19
C ASN A 19 12.65 -1.81 11.77
N LYS A 20 12.66 -1.97 13.09
CA LYS A 20 13.24 -3.12 13.79
C LYS A 20 12.46 -4.43 13.55
N GLU A 21 11.15 -4.34 13.31
CA GLU A 21 10.30 -5.51 13.00
C GLU A 21 10.54 -6.01 11.57
N TRP A 22 11.00 -5.14 10.67
CA TRP A 22 11.30 -5.52 9.29
C TRP A 22 12.36 -6.64 9.21
N GLY A 23 13.37 -6.62 10.08
CA GLY A 23 14.40 -7.67 10.10
C GLY A 23 13.86 -9.07 10.44
N LYS A 24 12.73 -9.15 11.15
CA LYS A 24 12.13 -10.43 11.57
C LYS A 24 11.00 -10.87 10.64
N ALA A 25 10.13 -9.93 10.26
CA ALA A 25 8.92 -10.20 9.49
C ALA A 25 9.05 -9.84 8.00
N GLY A 26 10.17 -9.23 7.57
CA GLY A 26 10.30 -8.57 6.27
C GLY A 26 10.00 -9.46 5.07
N ALA A 27 10.44 -10.73 5.07
CA ALA A 27 10.13 -11.66 3.99
C ALA A 27 8.61 -11.93 3.90
N CYS A 28 7.97 -12.24 5.03
CA CYS A 28 6.51 -12.45 5.07
C CYS A 28 5.75 -11.17 4.69
N VAL A 29 6.21 -10.01 5.18
CA VAL A 29 5.60 -8.72 4.86
C VAL A 29 5.74 -8.41 3.37
N GLN A 30 6.89 -8.71 2.76
CA GLN A 30 7.10 -8.55 1.32
C GLN A 30 6.18 -9.47 0.51
N ASP A 31 5.98 -10.71 0.95
CA ASP A 31 5.03 -11.64 0.31
C ASP A 31 3.58 -11.17 0.46
N ALA A 32 3.18 -10.69 1.65
CA ALA A 32 1.86 -10.13 1.93
C ALA A 32 1.59 -8.92 1.02
N LEU A 33 2.56 -8.03 0.94
CA LEU A 33 2.56 -6.92 0.01
C LEU A 33 2.39 -7.46 -1.44
N GLN A 34 3.21 -8.42 -1.88
CA GLN A 34 3.16 -8.92 -3.26
C GLN A 34 1.80 -9.53 -3.63
N GLN A 35 1.09 -10.14 -2.66
CA GLN A 35 -0.27 -10.64 -2.87
C GLN A 35 -1.27 -9.51 -3.16
N GLU A 36 -1.09 -8.34 -2.56
CA GLU A 36 -1.92 -7.15 -2.77
C GLU A 36 -1.59 -6.40 -4.08
N GLN A 37 -0.39 -6.60 -4.64
CA GLN A 37 0.10 -5.88 -5.83
C GLN A 37 -0.90 -5.91 -7.00
N GLY A 38 -1.56 -7.06 -7.21
CA GLY A 38 -2.53 -7.23 -8.28
C GLY A 38 -3.79 -6.39 -8.07
N ALA A 39 -4.33 -6.35 -6.85
CA ALA A 39 -5.54 -5.59 -6.52
C ALA A 39 -5.28 -4.08 -6.56
N LEU A 40 -4.20 -3.65 -5.91
CA LEU A 40 -3.74 -2.26 -5.91
C LEU A 40 -3.41 -1.75 -7.31
N GLY A 41 -2.81 -2.59 -8.15
CA GLY A 41 -2.55 -2.28 -9.55
C GLY A 41 -3.83 -2.11 -10.38
N ARG A 42 -4.90 -2.85 -10.09
CA ARG A 42 -6.22 -2.65 -10.74
C ARG A 42 -6.84 -1.32 -10.32
N ILE A 43 -6.87 -1.03 -9.02
CA ILE A 43 -7.42 0.23 -8.49
C ILE A 43 -6.71 1.43 -9.14
N ALA A 44 -5.38 1.37 -9.24
CA ALA A 44 -4.60 2.43 -9.87
C ALA A 44 -4.94 2.59 -11.36
N LYS A 45 -5.06 1.48 -12.10
CA LYS A 45 -5.45 1.50 -13.52
C LYS A 45 -6.83 2.11 -13.72
N GLU A 46 -7.83 1.68 -12.95
CA GLU A 46 -9.20 2.18 -13.03
C GLU A 46 -9.27 3.68 -12.70
N ARG A 47 -8.52 4.12 -11.69
CA ARG A 47 -8.47 5.54 -11.33
C ARG A 47 -7.82 6.37 -12.42
N LEU A 48 -6.69 5.92 -12.98
CA LEU A 48 -5.97 6.60 -14.04
C LEU A 48 -6.77 6.64 -15.35
N ALA A 49 -7.58 5.63 -15.62
CA ALA A 49 -8.51 5.59 -16.75
C ALA A 49 -9.76 6.46 -16.54
N GLY A 50 -9.96 7.00 -15.33
CA GLY A 50 -11.16 7.77 -14.97
C GLY A 50 -12.42 6.92 -14.81
N THR A 51 -12.29 5.60 -14.70
CA THR A 51 -13.40 4.66 -14.48
C THR A 51 -13.95 4.76 -13.06
N ILE A 52 -13.08 5.11 -12.10
CA ILE A 52 -13.45 5.39 -10.72
C ILE A 52 -12.97 6.79 -10.32
N ASP A 53 -13.73 7.46 -9.46
CA ASP A 53 -13.36 8.75 -8.87
C ASP A 53 -12.48 8.60 -7.61
N ASP A 54 -12.08 9.72 -7.00
CA ASP A 54 -11.25 9.73 -5.79
C ASP A 54 -11.96 9.09 -4.58
N ALA A 55 -13.28 9.22 -4.47
CA ALA A 55 -14.05 8.69 -3.36
C ALA A 55 -14.26 7.17 -3.48
N GLN A 56 -14.40 6.67 -4.70
CA GLN A 56 -14.43 5.25 -5.01
C GLN A 56 -13.04 4.62 -4.81
N MET A 57 -11.99 5.25 -5.32
CA MET A 57 -10.61 4.79 -5.10
C MET A 57 -10.30 4.69 -3.61
N ARG A 58 -10.62 5.73 -2.81
CA ARG A 58 -10.39 5.69 -1.36
C ARG A 58 -11.13 4.54 -0.68
N ARG A 59 -12.38 4.27 -1.06
CA ARG A 59 -13.14 3.15 -0.50
C ARG A 59 -12.49 1.80 -0.81
N LEU A 60 -12.11 1.57 -2.07
CA LEU A 60 -11.40 0.35 -2.46
C LEU A 60 -10.07 0.21 -1.72
N LEU A 61 -9.32 1.30 -1.57
CA LEU A 61 -8.06 1.28 -0.84
C LEU A 61 -8.25 1.01 0.67
N GLU A 62 -9.36 1.44 1.28
CA GLU A 62 -9.64 1.08 2.68
C GLU A 62 -9.88 -0.43 2.83
N ASP A 63 -10.56 -1.07 1.89
CA ASP A 63 -10.77 -2.52 1.89
C ASP A 63 -9.42 -3.27 1.76
N GLU A 64 -8.58 -2.88 0.80
CA GLU A 64 -7.25 -3.49 0.63
C GLU A 64 -6.32 -3.17 1.82
N LYS A 65 -6.49 -2.00 2.44
CA LYS A 65 -5.74 -1.65 3.65
C LYS A 65 -6.10 -2.59 4.80
N ASP A 66 -7.37 -2.92 4.98
CA ASP A 66 -7.80 -3.85 6.02
C ASP A 66 -7.32 -5.28 5.74
N ALA A 67 -7.32 -5.72 4.48
CA ALA A 67 -6.69 -6.98 4.07
C ALA A 67 -5.19 -7.01 4.41
N LEU A 68 -4.46 -5.96 4.04
CA LEU A 68 -3.04 -5.84 4.34
C LEU A 68 -2.77 -5.85 5.85
N LYS A 69 -3.57 -5.15 6.67
CA LYS A 69 -3.42 -5.20 8.14
C LYS A 69 -3.51 -6.63 8.67
N VAL A 70 -4.47 -7.41 8.17
CA VAL A 70 -4.64 -8.83 8.57
C VAL A 70 -3.42 -9.65 8.15
N ALA A 71 -2.92 -9.45 6.93
CA ALA A 71 -1.73 -10.13 6.44
C ALA A 71 -0.48 -9.78 7.28
N LEU A 72 -0.28 -8.51 7.63
CA LEU A 72 0.82 -8.07 8.50
C LEU A 72 0.73 -8.68 9.90
N LEU A 73 -0.47 -8.80 10.47
CA LEU A 73 -0.67 -9.51 11.74
C LEU A 73 -0.34 -11.00 11.63
N ALA A 74 -0.66 -11.63 10.50
CA ALA A 74 -0.27 -13.02 10.23
C ALA A 74 1.25 -13.19 10.07
N CYS A 75 1.95 -12.13 9.65
CA CYS A 75 3.41 -12.06 9.67
C CYS A 75 4.01 -11.74 11.04
N GLU A 76 3.22 -11.87 12.12
CA GLU A 76 3.62 -11.63 13.50
C GLU A 76 4.13 -10.19 13.77
N VAL A 77 3.77 -9.21 12.93
CA VAL A 77 4.11 -7.80 13.16
C VAL A 77 3.45 -7.33 14.44
N GLN A 78 4.28 -6.99 15.44
CA GLN A 78 3.78 -6.67 16.77
C GLN A 78 3.30 -5.21 16.87
N GLY A 79 2.09 -5.07 17.41
CA GLY A 79 1.51 -3.76 17.73
C GLY A 79 0.52 -3.28 16.68
N LYS A 80 -0.75 -3.17 17.08
CA LYS A 80 -1.84 -2.71 16.20
C LYS A 80 -1.55 -1.37 15.52
N LYS A 81 -0.96 -0.42 16.27
CA LYS A 81 -0.57 0.89 15.72
C LYS A 81 0.50 0.79 14.64
N LEU A 82 1.42 -0.16 14.78
CA LEU A 82 2.51 -0.36 13.83
C LEU A 82 1.97 -0.97 12.53
N VAL A 83 1.11 -1.97 12.66
CA VAL A 83 0.37 -2.58 11.53
C VAL A 83 -0.47 -1.53 10.79
N GLU A 84 -1.21 -0.69 11.52
CA GLU A 84 -2.01 0.37 10.93
C GLU A 84 -1.14 1.42 10.20
N ALA A 85 -0.05 1.86 10.83
CA ALA A 85 0.89 2.79 10.22
C ALA A 85 1.56 2.21 8.96
N ALA A 86 1.91 0.91 8.97
CA ALA A 86 2.50 0.23 7.83
C ALA A 86 1.50 0.14 6.67
N ALA A 87 0.26 -0.25 6.95
CA ALA A 87 -0.78 -0.34 5.91
C ALA A 87 -1.09 1.05 5.32
N ASN A 88 -1.19 2.10 6.15
CA ASN A 88 -1.34 3.47 5.68
C ASN A 88 -0.16 3.90 4.79
N ALA A 89 1.09 3.63 5.21
CA ALA A 89 2.28 3.99 4.44
C ALA A 89 2.31 3.34 3.05
N ALA A 90 1.88 2.07 2.95
CA ALA A 90 1.73 1.38 1.68
C ALA A 90 0.68 2.06 0.78
N THR A 91 -0.52 2.32 1.29
CA THR A 91 -1.59 2.94 0.50
C THR A 91 -1.28 4.38 0.13
N ASP A 92 -0.64 5.14 1.01
CA ASP A 92 -0.26 6.54 0.77
C ASP A 92 0.78 6.65 -0.35
N ALA A 93 1.75 5.74 -0.42
CA ALA A 93 2.71 5.67 -1.51
C ALA A 93 2.02 5.45 -2.87
N LEU A 94 1.01 4.58 -2.93
CA LEU A 94 0.22 4.36 -4.13
C LEU A 94 -0.60 5.60 -4.51
N VAL A 95 -1.31 6.21 -3.55
CA VAL A 95 -2.11 7.42 -3.79
C VAL A 95 -1.22 8.56 -4.27
N ALA A 96 -0.06 8.76 -3.66
CA ALA A 96 0.91 9.76 -4.09
C ALA A 96 1.32 9.54 -5.55
N ALA A 97 1.66 8.31 -5.93
CA ALA A 97 2.05 7.98 -7.31
C ALA A 97 0.93 8.22 -8.33
N ILE A 98 -0.31 7.86 -7.99
CA ILE A 98 -1.48 8.12 -8.83
C ILE A 98 -1.66 9.63 -9.01
N ARG A 99 -1.60 10.40 -7.93
CA ARG A 99 -1.79 11.86 -7.96
C ARG A 99 -0.70 12.56 -8.75
N THR A 100 0.56 12.17 -8.57
CA THR A 100 1.68 12.67 -9.38
C THR A 100 1.45 12.39 -10.87
N THR A 101 0.98 11.20 -11.21
CA THR A 101 0.68 10.83 -12.61
C THR A 101 -0.46 11.68 -13.18
N LEU A 102 -1.46 12.04 -12.38
CA LEU A 102 -2.59 12.87 -12.78
C LEU A 102 -2.30 14.38 -12.70
N GLY A 103 -1.12 14.81 -12.26
CA GLY A 103 -0.80 16.22 -12.04
C GLY A 103 -1.58 16.87 -10.89
N LEU A 104 -2.06 16.06 -9.94
CA LEU A 104 -2.78 16.51 -8.75
C LEU A 104 -1.80 16.87 -7.62
N PRO A 105 -2.16 17.80 -6.72
CA PRO A 105 -1.31 18.16 -5.58
C PRO A 105 -1.07 16.95 -4.66
N PRO A 106 0.03 16.89 -3.91
CA PRO A 106 0.28 15.80 -2.95
C PRO A 106 -0.79 15.72 -1.85
N VAL A 107 -0.87 14.57 -1.17
CA VAL A 107 -1.75 14.33 -0.01
C VAL A 107 -1.05 14.75 1.28
#